data_AF-A0A3M5EBT8-F1
#
_entry.id   AF-A0A3M5EBT8-F1
#
_cell.length_a   1.000
_cell.length_b   1.000
_cell.length_c   1.000
_cell.angle_alpha   90.00
_cell.angle_beta   90.00
_cell.angle_gamma   90.00
#
_symmetry.space_group_name_H-M   'P 1'
#
loop_
_entity.id
_entity.type
_entity.pdbx_description
1 polymer ?
#
loop_
_entity_poly.entity_id
_entity_poly.type
_entity_poly.pdbx_seq_one_letter_code
_entity_poly.pdbx_strand_id
1 'polypeptide(L)'
;RAERDRLAAQGPEQLLERLSGQGVVFVAYHPGAGHLTIPLQDIPRYQDNPLAYAAAKCFVSESQYRQWLDHFQQPRCEALLPGGERCNLPLDRVDNPARFVAGDTNCCARHKTTGRLRTVS
;
A
#
# COMPACT_ATOMS: atom_id res chain seq x y z
N ARG A 1 -4.95 -20.64 40.24
CA ARG A 1 -3.63 -20.41 39.59
C ARG A 1 -3.58 -21.13 38.24
N ALA A 2 -3.79 -22.46 38.22
CA ALA A 2 -3.92 -23.26 36.99
C ALA A 2 -4.97 -22.76 35.96
N GLU A 3 -6.12 -22.25 36.41
CA GLU A 3 -7.14 -21.68 35.49
C GLU A 3 -6.67 -20.39 34.78
N ARG A 4 -5.91 -19.57 35.51
CA ARG A 4 -5.33 -18.32 34.99
C ARG A 4 -4.20 -18.61 34.01
N ASP A 5 -3.45 -19.68 34.25
CA ASP A 5 -2.38 -20.15 33.39
C ASP A 5 -2.93 -20.87 32.13
N ARG A 6 -4.10 -21.54 32.23
CA ARG A 6 -4.83 -22.06 31.05
C ARG A 6 -5.39 -20.97 30.15
N LEU A 7 -5.94 -19.90 30.74
CA LEU A 7 -6.39 -18.72 29.99
C LEU A 7 -5.22 -17.96 29.36
N ALA A 8 -4.04 -17.95 29.99
CA ALA A 8 -2.82 -17.40 29.43
C ALA A 8 -2.18 -18.29 28.34
N ALA A 9 -2.43 -19.60 28.37
CA ALA A 9 -2.00 -20.55 27.35
C ALA A 9 -2.90 -20.60 26.11
N GLN A 10 -4.07 -19.94 26.17
CA GLN A 10 -4.90 -19.65 24.99
C GLN A 10 -4.29 -18.47 24.25
N GLY A 11 -3.24 -18.74 23.47
CA GLY A 11 -2.55 -17.72 22.69
C GLY A 11 -3.50 -16.96 21.75
N PRO A 12 -3.13 -15.74 21.31
CA PRO A 12 -3.93 -14.92 20.40
C PRO A 12 -4.38 -15.67 19.13
N GLU A 13 -3.57 -16.62 18.64
CA GLU A 13 -3.89 -17.48 17.50
C GLU A 13 -5.08 -18.40 17.76
N GLN A 14 -5.17 -19.03 18.96
CA GLN A 14 -6.32 -19.86 19.33
C GLN A 14 -7.62 -19.05 19.42
N LEU A 15 -7.55 -17.76 19.77
CA LEU A 15 -8.71 -16.89 19.74
C LEU A 15 -9.17 -16.64 18.30
N LEU A 16 -8.25 -16.31 17.40
CA LEU A 16 -8.56 -16.06 15.99
C LEU A 16 -9.13 -17.30 15.29
N GLU A 17 -8.59 -18.48 15.57
CA GLU A 17 -9.14 -19.77 15.11
C GLU A 17 -10.57 -20.01 15.59
N ARG A 18 -10.84 -19.78 16.88
CA ARG A 18 -12.20 -19.93 17.42
C ARG A 18 -13.19 -18.96 16.80
N LEU A 19 -12.79 -17.70 16.64
CA LEU A 19 -13.63 -16.69 15.98
C LEU A 19 -13.90 -17.08 14.53
N SER A 20 -12.88 -17.49 13.77
CA SER A 20 -13.05 -17.96 12.40
C SER A 20 -13.97 -19.18 12.32
N GLY A 21 -13.86 -20.11 13.26
CA GLY A 21 -14.75 -21.28 13.36
C GLY A 21 -16.20 -20.95 13.69
N GLN A 22 -16.46 -19.77 14.27
CA GLN A 22 -17.80 -19.21 14.51
C GLN A 22 -18.34 -18.38 13.34
N GLY A 23 -17.62 -18.33 12.21
CA GLY A 23 -18.01 -17.58 11.02
C GLY A 23 -17.58 -16.11 11.03
N VAL A 24 -16.70 -15.70 11.95
CA VAL A 24 -16.10 -14.36 11.91
C VAL A 24 -15.17 -14.27 10.69
N VAL A 25 -15.32 -13.22 9.91
CA VAL A 25 -14.49 -12.93 8.73
C VAL A 25 -13.63 -11.71 9.02
N PHE A 26 -12.32 -11.82 8.74
CA PHE A 26 -11.40 -10.70 8.87
C PHE A 26 -11.38 -9.89 7.58
N VAL A 27 -11.74 -8.61 7.67
CA VAL A 27 -11.78 -7.70 6.53
C VAL A 27 -10.96 -6.45 6.84
N ALA A 28 -10.10 -6.05 5.90
CA ALA A 28 -9.37 -4.79 5.94
C ALA A 28 -9.61 -3.98 4.67
N TYR A 29 -9.66 -2.66 4.79
CA TYR A 29 -9.70 -1.77 3.65
C TYR A 29 -8.31 -1.26 3.30
N HIS A 30 -7.93 -1.37 2.03
CA HIS A 30 -6.69 -0.81 1.49
C HIS A 30 -6.98 -0.04 0.20
N PRO A 31 -6.48 1.20 0.03
CA PRO A 31 -6.59 1.92 -1.23
C PRO A 31 -6.12 1.09 -2.42
N GLY A 32 -6.85 1.12 -3.54
CA GLY A 32 -6.50 0.34 -4.74
C GLY A 32 -6.86 -1.15 -4.66
N ALA A 33 -6.85 -1.75 -3.45
CA ALA A 33 -7.24 -3.15 -3.24
C ALA A 33 -8.71 -3.32 -2.78
N GLY A 34 -9.31 -2.26 -2.25
CA GLY A 34 -10.68 -2.26 -1.73
C GLY A 34 -10.81 -3.01 -0.40
N HIS A 35 -11.98 -3.63 -0.17
CA HIS A 35 -12.22 -4.49 0.98
C HIS A 35 -11.59 -5.86 0.73
N LEU A 36 -10.52 -6.16 1.45
CA LEU A 36 -9.82 -7.44 1.41
C LEU A 36 -10.33 -8.35 2.51
N THR A 37 -10.85 -9.51 2.13
CA THR A 37 -11.04 -10.61 3.07
C THR A 37 -9.70 -11.30 3.27
N ILE A 38 -9.23 -11.35 4.53
CA ILE A 38 -7.93 -11.93 4.89
C ILE A 38 -8.18 -13.32 5.49
N PRO A 39 -7.75 -14.40 4.81
CA PRO A 39 -7.83 -15.75 5.37
C PRO A 39 -7.07 -15.85 6.69
N LEU A 40 -7.54 -16.68 7.62
CA LEU A 40 -6.90 -16.84 8.93
C LEU A 40 -5.41 -17.21 8.82
N GLN A 41 -5.06 -18.10 7.88
CA GLN A 41 -3.68 -18.52 7.63
C GLN A 41 -2.78 -17.39 7.11
N ASP A 42 -3.37 -16.34 6.53
CA ASP A 42 -2.65 -15.18 6.01
C ASP A 42 -2.49 -14.08 7.07
N ILE A 43 -3.15 -14.19 8.24
CA ILE A 43 -3.11 -13.17 9.29
C ILE A 43 -1.68 -12.88 9.77
N PRO A 44 -0.80 -13.88 10.02
CA PRO A 44 0.59 -13.59 10.42
C PRO A 44 1.35 -12.79 9.36
N ARG A 45 1.19 -13.17 8.07
CA ARG A 45 1.80 -12.45 6.94
C ARG A 45 1.25 -11.02 6.81
N TYR A 46 -0.06 -10.86 7.00
CA TYR A 46 -0.69 -9.56 6.97
C TYR A 46 -0.21 -8.68 8.12
N GLN A 47 -0.08 -9.21 9.33
CA GLN A 47 0.40 -8.48 10.50
C GLN A 47 1.85 -8.02 10.35
N ASP A 48 2.71 -8.86 9.77
CA ASP A 48 4.12 -8.53 9.53
C ASP A 48 4.29 -7.37 8.56
N ASN A 49 3.53 -7.35 7.45
CA ASN A 49 3.56 -6.24 6.49
C ASN A 49 2.23 -6.06 5.73
N PRO A 50 1.30 -5.24 6.28
CA PRO A 50 0.01 -4.97 5.64
C PRO A 50 0.13 -4.32 4.25
N LEU A 51 1.15 -3.45 4.06
CA LEU A 51 1.37 -2.75 2.80
C LEU A 51 1.83 -3.71 1.70
N ALA A 52 2.75 -4.63 1.99
CA ALA A 52 3.18 -5.66 1.04
C ALA A 52 2.02 -6.61 0.70
N TYR A 53 1.19 -6.96 1.70
CA TYR A 53 0.00 -7.79 1.47
C TYR A 53 -0.97 -7.10 0.50
N ALA A 54 -1.28 -5.82 0.73
CA ALA A 54 -2.14 -5.03 -0.15
C ALA A 54 -1.55 -4.84 -1.55
N ALA A 55 -0.24 -4.55 -1.64
CA ALA A 55 0.49 -4.42 -2.90
C ALA A 55 0.38 -5.70 -3.75
N ALA A 56 0.54 -6.87 -3.13
CA ALA A 56 0.39 -8.17 -3.79
C ALA A 56 -1.04 -8.38 -4.32
N LYS A 57 -2.08 -7.96 -3.57
CA LYS A 57 -3.48 -8.02 -4.04
C LYS A 57 -3.76 -7.02 -5.18
N CYS A 58 -2.97 -5.96 -5.28
CA CYS A 58 -2.99 -5.00 -6.38
C CYS A 58 -2.10 -5.39 -7.56
N PHE A 59 -1.40 -6.53 -7.50
CA PHE A 59 -0.45 -7.01 -8.51
C PHE A 59 0.71 -6.04 -8.80
N VAL A 60 1.18 -5.32 -7.78
CA VAL A 60 2.34 -4.42 -7.86
C VAL A 60 3.37 -4.76 -6.79
N SER A 61 4.60 -4.26 -6.95
CA SER A 61 5.60 -4.36 -5.88
C SER A 61 5.22 -3.48 -4.68
N GLU A 62 5.70 -3.83 -3.49
CA GLU A 62 5.53 -3.00 -2.29
C GLU A 62 6.11 -1.59 -2.48
N SER A 63 7.25 -1.46 -3.16
CA SER A 63 7.87 -0.17 -3.44
C SER A 63 7.03 0.70 -4.36
N GLN A 64 6.42 0.13 -5.40
CA GLN A 64 5.51 0.84 -6.29
C GLN A 64 4.23 1.24 -5.56
N TYR A 65 3.66 0.34 -4.74
CA TYR A 65 2.46 0.62 -3.97
C TYR A 65 2.66 1.75 -2.96
N ARG A 66 3.82 1.81 -2.28
CA ARG A 66 4.16 2.92 -1.37
C ARG A 66 4.23 4.26 -2.10
N GLN A 67 4.96 4.35 -3.20
CA GLN A 67 5.06 5.58 -3.99
C GLN A 67 3.69 6.01 -4.55
N TRP A 68 2.91 5.03 -5.01
CA TRP A 68 1.54 5.30 -5.44
C TRP A 68 0.66 5.79 -4.30
N LEU A 69 0.77 5.21 -3.10
CA LEU A 69 -0.04 5.61 -1.95
C LEU A 69 0.27 7.06 -1.51
N ASP A 70 1.54 7.45 -1.53
CA ASP A 70 1.97 8.84 -1.29
C ASP A 70 1.32 9.79 -2.31
N HIS A 71 1.39 9.45 -3.61
CA HIS A 71 0.72 10.21 -4.68
C HIS A 71 -0.80 10.23 -4.54
N PHE A 72 -1.40 9.10 -4.16
CA PHE A 72 -2.85 8.96 -4.00
C PHE A 72 -3.37 9.88 -2.89
N GLN A 73 -2.62 9.99 -1.79
CA GLN A 73 -2.96 10.84 -0.65
C GLN A 73 -2.68 12.33 -0.94
N GLN A 74 -1.59 12.63 -1.64
CA GLN A 74 -1.15 14.00 -1.90
C GLN A 74 -0.62 14.14 -3.34
N PRO A 75 -1.51 14.20 -4.35
CA PRO A 75 -1.09 14.19 -5.75
C PRO A 75 -0.44 15.54 -6.11
N ARG A 76 0.89 15.57 -6.03
CA ARG A 76 1.74 16.73 -6.30
C ARG A 76 3.00 16.29 -7.02
N CYS A 77 3.55 17.17 -7.86
CA CYS A 77 4.79 16.87 -8.56
C CYS A 77 5.97 16.72 -7.58
N GLU A 78 6.63 15.58 -7.64
CA GLU A 78 7.73 15.22 -6.74
C GLU A 78 9.12 15.69 -7.21
N ALA A 79 9.22 16.19 -8.44
CA ALA A 79 10.50 16.60 -9.02
C ALA A 79 11.18 17.72 -8.21
N LEU A 80 12.50 17.60 -8.08
CA LEU A 80 13.34 18.64 -7.48
C LEU A 80 13.65 19.72 -8.52
N LEU A 81 13.51 20.98 -8.10
CA LEU A 81 13.94 22.15 -8.84
C LEU A 81 15.46 22.35 -8.68
N PRO A 82 16.12 23.16 -9.53
CA PRO A 82 17.55 23.43 -9.41
C PRO A 82 17.99 23.97 -8.04
N GLY A 83 17.09 24.62 -7.30
CA GLY A 83 17.34 25.10 -5.94
C GLY A 83 17.14 24.07 -4.82
N GLY A 84 16.86 22.80 -5.14
CA GLY A 84 16.65 21.73 -4.16
C GLY A 84 15.21 21.60 -3.64
N GLU A 85 14.37 22.59 -3.88
CA GLU A 85 12.95 22.56 -3.50
C GLU A 85 12.11 21.63 -4.39
N ARG A 86 11.01 21.10 -3.85
CA ARG A 86 10.05 20.30 -4.63
C ARG A 86 9.15 21.18 -5.48
N CYS A 87 8.83 20.71 -6.70
CA CYS A 87 7.94 21.42 -7.60
C CYS A 87 6.53 21.62 -7.02
N ASN A 88 5.96 20.61 -6.36
CA ASN A 88 4.66 20.66 -5.66
C ASN A 88 3.44 21.06 -6.49
N LEU A 89 3.57 21.18 -7.82
CA LEU A 89 2.43 21.46 -8.70
C LEU A 89 1.36 20.38 -8.49
N PRO A 90 0.09 20.76 -8.22
CA PRO A 90 -0.99 19.79 -8.08
C PRO A 90 -1.10 18.90 -9.33
N LEU A 91 -1.34 17.60 -9.11
CA LEU A 91 -1.54 16.61 -10.15
C LEU A 91 -2.92 15.97 -10.00
N ASP A 92 -3.35 15.30 -11.07
CA ASP A 92 -4.48 14.40 -10.99
C ASP A 92 -4.11 13.17 -10.14
N ARG A 93 -5.06 12.75 -9.32
CA ARG A 93 -4.93 11.52 -8.55
C ARG A 93 -4.94 10.32 -9.50
N VAL A 94 -4.09 9.34 -9.22
CA VAL A 94 -4.16 8.03 -9.88
C VAL A 94 -4.88 7.07 -8.94
N ASP A 95 -6.06 6.61 -9.30
CA ASP A 95 -6.88 5.76 -8.40
C ASP A 95 -6.46 4.28 -8.38
N ASN A 96 -5.68 3.84 -9.37
CA ASN A 96 -5.24 2.45 -9.47
C ASN A 96 -3.71 2.34 -9.40
N PRO A 97 -3.14 1.61 -8.43
CA PRO A 97 -1.70 1.43 -8.29
C PRO A 97 -1.02 0.85 -9.53
N ALA A 98 -1.67 -0.02 -10.29
CA ALA A 98 -1.11 -0.61 -11.51
C ALA A 98 -0.92 0.42 -12.64
N ARG A 99 -1.59 1.57 -12.56
CA ARG A 99 -1.43 2.69 -13.51
C ARG A 99 -0.38 3.70 -13.07
N PHE A 100 0.19 3.55 -11.88
CA PHE A 100 1.22 4.44 -11.36
C PHE A 100 2.58 4.11 -11.97
N VAL A 101 3.23 5.13 -12.53
CA VAL A 101 4.56 5.03 -13.13
C VAL A 101 5.44 6.14 -12.56
N ALA A 102 6.42 5.74 -11.75
CA ALA A 102 7.37 6.67 -11.14
C ALA A 102 8.14 7.49 -12.20
N GLY A 103 8.24 8.80 -11.98
CA GLY A 103 8.81 9.76 -12.93
C GLY A 103 7.85 10.23 -14.03
N ASP A 104 6.68 9.61 -14.17
CA ASP A 104 5.64 10.03 -15.12
C ASP A 104 4.36 10.48 -14.40
N THR A 105 3.71 9.60 -13.64
CA THR A 105 2.44 9.92 -12.98
C THR A 105 2.58 10.82 -11.76
N ASN A 106 3.72 10.76 -11.06
CA ASN A 106 4.07 11.66 -9.94
C ASN A 106 4.84 12.92 -10.41
N CYS A 107 4.88 13.19 -11.72
CA CYS A 107 5.54 14.36 -12.29
C CYS A 107 4.58 15.19 -13.16
N CYS A 108 4.66 16.51 -13.05
CA CYS A 108 3.90 17.41 -13.93
C CYS A 108 4.48 17.37 -15.35
N ALA A 109 3.72 17.89 -16.34
CA ALA A 109 4.13 17.90 -17.75
C ALA A 109 5.56 18.46 -18.00
N ARG A 110 6.03 19.39 -17.16
CA ARG A 110 7.38 19.97 -17.24
C ARG A 110 8.50 19.03 -16.76
N HIS A 111 8.16 18.06 -15.91
CA HIS A 111 9.12 17.20 -15.21
C HIS A 111 8.95 15.71 -15.50
N LYS A 112 7.97 15.32 -16.34
CA LYS A 112 7.81 13.93 -16.80
C LYS A 112 9.07 13.45 -17.52
N THR A 113 9.58 12.28 -17.14
CA THR A 113 10.79 11.68 -17.73
C THR A 113 10.67 11.45 -19.24
N THR A 114 9.45 11.20 -19.73
CA THR A 114 9.12 11.00 -21.15
C THR A 114 9.44 12.24 -22.02
N GLY A 115 9.63 13.42 -21.43
CA GLY A 115 10.06 14.64 -22.12
C GLY A 115 11.59 14.76 -22.34
N ARG A 116 12.43 13.99 -21.63
CA ARG A 116 13.91 14.14 -21.71
C ARG A 116 14.56 13.43 -22.89
N LEU A 117 13.86 12.54 -23.60
CA LEU A 117 14.41 11.79 -24.73
C LEU A 117 14.34 12.54 -26.08
N ARG A 118 13.92 13.82 -26.12
CA ARG A 118 13.73 14.57 -27.38
C ARG A 118 14.74 15.67 -27.69
N THR A 119 15.82 15.81 -26.94
CA THR A 119 16.89 16.77 -27.28
C THR A 119 18.27 16.16 -27.09
N VAL A 120 18.64 15.27 -28.00
CA VAL A 120 20.03 15.11 -28.44
C VAL A 120 20.01 15.08 -29.97
N SER A 121 20.27 16.24 -30.57
CA SER A 121 20.70 16.43 -31.95
C SER A 121 21.73 17.55 -31.94
#